data_AF-A0A2T2VFF0-F1
#
_entry.id   AF-A0A2T2VFF0-F1
#
_cell.length_a   1.000
_cell.length_b   1.000
_cell.length_c   1.000
_cell.angle_alpha   90.00
_cell.angle_beta   90.00
_cell.angle_gamma   90.00
#
_symmetry.space_group_name_H-M   'P 1'
#
loop_
_entity.id
_entity.type
_entity.pdbx_description
1 polymer ?
#
loop_
_entity_poly.entity_id
_entity_poly.type
_entity_poly.pdbx_seq_one_letter_code
_entity_poly.pdbx_strand_id
1 'polypeptide(L)'
;MVFRRNYGLPMPTNFDHPIDRTGTHSVKWDYRQKIFGKEDILAMWVADMDFPTAPAVSKALEERASHSVFGYSLPSEELFNSVIDWYQKRHNWPVQKEWLIYV
;
A
#
# COMPACT_ATOMS: atom_id res chain seq x y z
N MET A 1 -24.61 11.36 3.13
CA MET A 1 -23.72 12.36 3.77
C MET A 1 -22.36 11.70 3.96
N VAL A 2 -21.42 11.93 3.03
CA VAL A 2 -20.08 11.31 3.09
C VAL A 2 -19.21 12.19 3.97
N PHE A 3 -18.86 11.70 5.16
CA PHE A 3 -17.92 12.37 6.05
C PHE A 3 -16.51 12.34 5.45
N ARG A 4 -16.12 13.41 4.74
CA ARG A 4 -14.71 13.69 4.46
C ARG A 4 -14.08 14.23 5.75
N ARG A 5 -13.30 13.41 6.46
CA ARG A 5 -12.42 13.87 7.54
C ARG A 5 -11.00 14.03 7.00
N ASN A 6 -10.43 15.22 7.18
CA ASN A 6 -9.05 15.55 6.88
C ASN A 6 -8.12 14.78 7.82
N TYR A 7 -7.45 13.76 7.31
CA TYR A 7 -6.22 13.23 7.88
C TYR A 7 -5.12 14.22 7.47
N GLY A 8 -4.42 14.86 8.41
CA GLY A 8 -3.51 16.00 8.20
C GLY A 8 -2.24 15.76 7.35
N LEU A 9 -2.29 14.83 6.39
CA LEU A 9 -1.30 14.64 5.35
C LEU A 9 -2.04 14.77 4.01
N PRO A 10 -1.48 15.47 2.99
CA PRO A 10 -2.12 15.52 1.69
C PRO A 10 -2.27 14.09 1.18
N MET A 11 -3.51 13.63 1.01
CA MET A 11 -3.79 12.45 0.20
C MET A 11 -3.15 12.65 -1.18
N PRO A 12 -2.74 11.60 -1.91
CA PRO A 12 -2.53 11.77 -3.34
C PRO A 12 -3.89 12.16 -3.90
N THR A 13 -4.07 13.44 -4.22
CA THR A 13 -5.37 14.01 -4.60
C THR A 13 -5.62 13.89 -6.09
N ASN A 14 -4.58 13.61 -6.87
CA ASN A 14 -4.67 13.51 -8.32
C ASN A 14 -4.61 12.04 -8.76
N PHE A 15 -5.78 11.43 -8.89
CA PHE A 15 -5.95 10.08 -9.48
C PHE A 15 -6.06 10.13 -11.02
N ASP A 16 -6.13 11.32 -11.61
CA ASP A 16 -6.22 11.51 -13.06
C ASP A 16 -4.85 11.57 -13.73
N HIS A 17 -3.76 11.57 -12.95
CA HIS A 17 -2.40 11.53 -13.47
C HIS A 17 -2.02 10.10 -13.86
N PRO A 18 -1.84 9.80 -15.17
CA PRO A 18 -1.42 8.47 -15.59
C PRO A 18 0.05 8.24 -15.19
N ILE A 19 0.34 7.04 -14.68
CA ILE A 19 1.67 6.59 -14.33
C ILE A 19 2.03 5.41 -15.24
N ASP A 20 3.14 5.53 -15.96
CA ASP A 20 3.70 4.40 -16.68
C ASP A 20 4.31 3.41 -15.69
N ARG A 21 3.81 2.18 -15.71
CA ARG A 21 4.27 1.07 -14.86
C ARG A 21 5.04 0.01 -15.64
N THR A 22 5.30 0.23 -16.93
CA THR A 22 6.14 -0.69 -17.73
C THR A 22 7.60 -0.63 -17.27
N GLY A 23 8.29 -1.77 -17.31
CA GLY A 23 9.68 -1.89 -16.86
C GLY A 23 9.86 -1.77 -15.35
N THR A 24 8.80 -1.89 -14.56
CA THR A 24 8.85 -1.82 -13.08
C THR A 24 8.80 -3.19 -12.39
N HIS A 25 8.87 -4.26 -13.18
CA HIS A 25 8.58 -5.64 -12.76
C HIS A 25 7.13 -5.83 -12.26
N SER A 26 6.19 -5.06 -12.83
CA SER A 26 4.78 -5.15 -12.49
C SER A 26 4.16 -6.41 -13.08
N VAL A 27 3.60 -7.30 -12.24
CA VAL A 27 2.83 -8.47 -12.72
C VAL A 27 1.71 -8.03 -13.67
N LYS A 28 1.04 -6.93 -13.36
CA LYS A 28 -0.08 -6.40 -14.16
C LYS A 28 0.34 -6.02 -15.58
N TRP A 29 1.48 -5.34 -15.73
CA TRP A 29 1.92 -4.71 -16.98
C TRP A 29 3.04 -5.46 -17.71
N ASP A 30 4.05 -5.96 -17.01
CA ASP A 30 5.26 -6.54 -17.63
C ASP A 30 5.13 -8.05 -17.92
N TYR A 31 4.12 -8.73 -17.37
CA TYR A 31 3.93 -10.17 -17.53
C TYR A 31 2.76 -10.54 -18.44
N ARG A 32 2.24 -9.59 -19.23
CA ARG A 32 1.08 -9.81 -20.12
C ARG A 32 1.34 -10.89 -21.16
N GLN A 33 2.50 -10.90 -21.83
CA GLN A 33 2.85 -11.99 -22.75
C GLN A 33 2.92 -13.35 -22.06
N LYS A 34 3.54 -13.39 -20.88
CA LYS A 34 3.70 -14.65 -20.14
C LYS A 34 2.34 -15.23 -19.70
N ILE A 35 1.40 -14.37 -19.32
CA ILE A 35 0.12 -14.78 -18.72
C ILE A 35 -0.97 -14.95 -19.78
N PHE A 36 -1.02 -14.07 -20.78
CA PHE A 36 -2.09 -14.01 -21.78
C PHE A 36 -1.62 -14.31 -23.22
N GLY A 37 -0.33 -14.56 -23.43
CA GLY A 37 0.23 -14.82 -24.75
C GLY A 37 0.30 -13.60 -25.68
N LYS A 38 0.00 -12.40 -25.16
CA LYS A 38 0.00 -11.14 -25.93
C LYS A 38 0.46 -9.97 -25.06
N GLU A 39 1.39 -9.16 -25.57
CA GLU A 39 1.84 -7.91 -24.92
C GLU A 39 0.85 -6.74 -25.09
N ASP A 40 0.26 -6.62 -26.28
CA ASP A 40 -0.60 -5.49 -26.64
C ASP A 40 -2.05 -5.71 -26.16
N ILE A 41 -2.21 -5.70 -24.84
CA ILE A 41 -3.50 -5.72 -24.13
C ILE A 41 -3.51 -4.68 -23.01
N LEU A 42 -4.68 -4.07 -22.79
CA LEU A 42 -4.91 -3.20 -21.66
C LEU A 42 -5.07 -4.04 -20.38
N ALA A 43 -4.21 -3.81 -19.39
CA ALA A 43 -4.20 -4.61 -18.17
C ALA A 43 -5.28 -4.15 -17.16
N MET A 44 -6.35 -4.93 -17.02
CA MET A 44 -7.46 -4.65 -16.08
C MET A 44 -7.81 -5.86 -15.18
N TRP A 45 -6.86 -6.77 -14.95
CA TRP A 45 -7.14 -8.13 -14.48
C TRP A 45 -6.72 -8.40 -13.02
N VAL A 46 -5.48 -8.08 -12.64
CA VAL A 46 -4.97 -8.34 -11.28
C VAL A 46 -5.29 -7.17 -10.34
N ALA A 47 -5.62 -7.50 -9.09
CA ALA A 47 -6.06 -6.55 -8.07
C ALA A 47 -4.90 -5.74 -7.44
N ASP A 48 -4.22 -4.94 -8.24
CA ASP A 48 -3.42 -3.79 -7.81
C ASP A 48 -3.89 -2.52 -8.54
N MET A 49 -3.41 -1.34 -8.11
CA MET A 49 -3.86 -0.05 -8.65
C MET A 49 -2.76 0.63 -9.48
N ASP A 50 -3.16 1.43 -10.46
CA ASP A 50 -2.25 2.30 -11.23
C ASP A 50 -2.18 3.72 -10.62
N PHE A 51 -2.20 3.78 -9.28
CA PHE A 51 -2.13 5.00 -8.49
C PHE A 51 -0.87 4.99 -7.62
N PRO A 52 -0.29 6.16 -7.32
CA PRO A 52 0.74 6.23 -6.30
C PRO A 52 0.13 5.86 -4.94
N THR A 53 0.95 5.25 -4.07
CA THR A 53 0.54 5.04 -2.66
C THR A 53 0.36 6.38 -1.95
N ALA A 54 -0.25 6.36 -0.75
CA ALA A 54 -0.42 7.57 0.04
C ALA A 54 0.95 8.21 0.38
N PRO A 55 1.11 9.55 0.34
CA PRO A 55 2.38 10.21 0.67
C PRO A 55 2.93 9.84 2.05
N ALA A 56 2.05 9.52 3.00
CA ALA A 56 2.42 9.00 4.32
C ALA A 56 3.25 7.70 4.23
N VAL A 57 2.88 6.79 3.32
CA VAL A 57 3.55 5.51 3.11
C VAL A 57 4.89 5.72 2.40
N SER A 58 4.92 6.53 1.34
CA SER A 58 6.18 6.84 0.63
C SER A 58 7.19 7.47 1.57
N LYS A 59 6.77 8.46 2.36
CA LYS A 59 7.64 9.12 3.34
C LYS A 59 8.21 8.16 4.38
N ALA A 60 7.40 7.26 4.94
CA ALA A 60 7.87 6.26 5.90
C ALA A 60 8.90 5.28 5.27
N LEU A 61 8.72 4.92 4.00
CA LEU A 61 9.67 4.09 3.27
C LEU A 61 10.98 4.82 2.98
N GLU A 62 10.91 6.09 2.56
CA GLU A 62 12.07 6.96 2.34
C GLU A 62 12.88 7.15 3.63
N GLU A 63 12.20 7.44 4.74
CA GLU A 63 12.81 7.55 6.07
C GLU A 63 13.50 6.25 6.48
N ARG A 64 12.84 5.09 6.29
CA ARG A 64 13.45 3.80 6.60
C ARG A 64 14.66 3.50 5.71
N ALA A 65 14.58 3.83 4.41
CA ALA A 65 15.66 3.63 3.45
C ALA A 65 16.87 4.53 3.73
N SER A 66 16.66 5.69 4.37
CA SER A 66 17.76 6.58 4.77
C SER A 66 18.68 5.97 5.84
N HIS A 67 18.17 5.02 6.64
CA HIS A 67 18.99 4.27 7.57
C HIS A 67 19.76 3.15 6.85
N SER A 68 21.09 3.26 6.88
CA SER A 68 22.02 2.35 6.18
C SER A 68 22.06 0.88 6.63
N VAL A 69 21.37 0.51 7.71
CA VAL A 69 21.41 -0.87 8.24
C VAL A 69 20.07 -1.55 7.99
N PHE A 70 20.11 -2.69 7.29
CA PHE A 70 18.92 -3.47 6.88
C PHE A 70 18.96 -4.90 7.45
N GLY A 71 19.43 -5.05 8.69
CA GLY A 71 19.43 -6.32 9.40
C GLY A 71 18.04 -6.75 9.89
N TYR A 72 18.01 -7.83 10.65
CA TYR A 72 16.78 -8.40 11.20
C TYR A 72 15.96 -7.36 11.99
N SER A 73 14.69 -7.25 11.67
CA SER A 73 13.73 -6.36 12.31
C SER A 73 12.56 -7.20 12.83
N LEU A 74 12.13 -6.95 14.06
CA LEU A 74 10.93 -7.57 14.64
C LEU A 74 9.75 -6.60 14.53
N PRO A 75 8.51 -7.11 14.41
CA PRO A 75 7.30 -6.30 14.53
C PRO A 75 7.31 -5.50 15.84
N SER A 76 7.16 -4.18 15.73
CA SER A 76 7.14 -3.31 16.90
C SER A 76 5.75 -3.26 17.56
N GLU A 77 5.66 -2.79 18.80
CA GLU A 77 4.38 -2.63 19.48
C GLU A 77 3.47 -1.62 18.76
N GLU A 78 4.05 -0.58 18.16
CA GLU A 78 3.36 0.42 17.37
C GLU A 78 2.67 -0.19 16.15
N LEU A 79 3.26 -1.22 15.52
CA LEU A 79 2.61 -1.93 14.42
C LEU A 79 1.28 -2.55 14.87
N PHE A 80 1.29 -3.31 15.98
CA PHE A 80 0.09 -3.95 16.51
C PHE A 80 -0.96 -2.93 16.90
N ASN A 81 -0.55 -1.87 17.60
CA ASN A 81 -1.45 -0.78 18.00
C ASN A 81 -2.08 -0.09 16.79
N SER A 82 -1.32 0.11 15.70
CA SER A 82 -1.85 0.73 14.48
C SER A 82 -2.97 -0.10 13.83
N VAL A 83 -2.86 -1.43 13.85
CA VAL A 83 -3.88 -2.35 13.31
C VAL A 83 -5.11 -2.36 14.21
N ILE A 84 -4.93 -2.49 15.52
CA ILE A 84 -6.02 -2.47 16.51
C ILE A 84 -6.81 -1.16 16.38
N ASP A 85 -6.11 -0.03 16.37
CA ASP A 85 -6.71 1.30 16.21
C ASP A 85 -7.47 1.46 14.90
N TRP A 86 -6.92 0.92 13.79
CA TRP A 86 -7.57 0.98 12.49
C TRP A 86 -8.92 0.27 12.52
N TYR A 87 -8.95 -0.95 13.05
CA TYR A 87 -10.19 -1.73 13.16
C TYR A 87 -11.21 -1.09 14.10
N GLN A 88 -10.77 -0.59 15.25
CA GLN A 88 -11.66 0.11 16.17
C GLN A 88 -12.25 1.37 15.51
N LYS A 89 -11.43 2.21 14.87
CA LYS A 89 -11.88 3.49 14.30
C LYS A 89 -12.75 3.32 13.06
N ARG A 90 -12.47 2.34 12.20
CA ARG A 90 -13.16 2.16 10.90
C ARG A 90 -14.34 1.20 10.97
N HIS A 91 -14.29 0.24 11.88
CA HIS A 91 -15.24 -0.87 11.93
C HIS A 91 -15.87 -1.06 13.31
N ASN A 92 -15.50 -0.25 14.31
CA ASN A 92 -15.93 -0.41 15.70
C ASN A 92 -15.66 -1.84 16.22
N TRP A 93 -14.58 -2.45 15.73
CA TRP A 93 -14.21 -3.82 16.08
C TRP A 93 -13.02 -3.81 17.04
N PRO A 94 -13.20 -4.23 18.30
CA PRO A 94 -12.12 -4.29 19.29
C PRO A 94 -11.25 -5.53 19.06
N VAL A 95 -10.31 -5.44 18.11
CA VAL A 95 -9.30 -6.48 17.86
C VAL A 95 -8.35 -6.59 19.05
N GLN A 96 -8.04 -7.82 19.46
CA GLN A 96 -7.05 -8.09 20.52
C GLN A 96 -5.67 -8.38 19.91
N LYS A 97 -4.60 -7.97 20.61
CA LYS A 97 -3.21 -8.10 20.12
C LYS A 97 -2.85 -9.55 19.85
N GLU A 98 -3.35 -10.46 20.68
CA GLU A 98 -3.09 -11.90 20.63
C GLU A 98 -3.70 -12.58 19.40
N TRP A 99 -4.63 -11.91 18.70
CA TRP A 99 -5.20 -12.42 17.45
C TRP A 99 -4.32 -12.09 16.23
N LEU A 100 -3.37 -11.17 16.39
CA LEU A 100 -2.53 -10.68 15.30
C LEU A 100 -1.26 -11.52 15.22
N ILE A 101 -1.11 -12.22 14.10
CA ILE A 101 0.09 -12.99 13.77
C ILE A 101 0.75 -12.33 12.56
N TYR A 102 2.02 -11.96 12.71
CA TYR A 102 2.88 -11.54 11.60
C TYR A 102 3.76 -12.72 11.22
N VAL A 103 3.71 -13.13 9.94
CA VAL A 103 4.44 -14.28 9.37
C VAL A 103 5.51 -13.84 8.41
#